data_AF-A0A1Y1QKT7-F1
#
_entry.id   AF-A0A1Y1QKT7-F1
#
_cell.length_a   1.000
_cell.length_b   1.000
_cell.length_c   1.000
_cell.angle_alpha   90.00
_cell.angle_beta   90.00
_cell.angle_gamma   90.00
#
_symmetry.space_group_name_H-M   'P 1'
#
loop_
_entity.id
_entity.type
_entity.pdbx_description
1 polymer ?
#
loop_
_entity_poly.entity_id
_entity_poly.type
_entity_poly.pdbx_seq_one_letter_code
_entity_poly.pdbx_strand_id
1 'polypeptide(L)' 'ELDGIICGHIHHAEIREIDGILYCNDGDWVESCTALVEEWDGSLRVVQWVEMAATAKSLLFASPVPAAAQPHHQQ' A
#
# COMPACT_ATOMS: atom_id res chain seq x y z
N GLU A 1 29.69 7.36 1.14
CA GLU A 1 28.51 8.02 0.58
C GLU A 1 27.26 7.48 1.25
N LEU A 2 26.12 8.13 1.08
CA LEU A 2 24.82 7.65 1.53
C LEU A 2 24.00 7.29 0.29
N ASP A 3 23.17 6.26 0.40
CA ASP A 3 22.36 5.77 -0.72
C ASP A 3 20.96 6.41 -0.76
N GLY A 4 20.55 7.07 0.34
CA GLY A 4 19.23 7.68 0.44
C GLY A 4 19.01 8.59 1.64
N ILE A 5 17.89 9.32 1.61
CA ILE A 5 17.43 10.28 2.60
C ILE A 5 15.97 9.95 2.95
N ILE A 6 15.68 9.82 4.24
CA ILE A 6 14.31 9.73 4.76
C ILE A 6 13.99 11.02 5.52
N CYS A 7 12.88 11.65 5.20
CA CYS A 7 12.42 12.90 5.81
C CYS A 7 10.90 12.92 6.01
N GLY A 8 10.41 13.99 6.64
CA GLY A 8 8.97 14.26 6.83
C GLY A 8 8.68 15.74 6.60
N HIS A 9 7.72 16.32 7.36
CA HIS A 9 7.34 17.75 7.37
C HIS A 9 6.63 18.32 6.13
N ILE A 10 6.77 17.73 4.93
CA ILE A 10 6.23 18.29 3.68
C ILE A 10 4.76 17.87 3.44
N HIS A 11 4.13 17.11 4.34
CA HIS A 11 2.74 16.61 4.25
C HIS A 11 2.42 15.87 2.95
N HIS A 12 3.44 15.48 2.19
CA HIS A 12 3.30 14.80 0.92
C HIS A 12 4.23 13.59 0.92
N ALA A 13 3.63 12.41 1.02
CA ALA A 13 4.38 11.17 0.95
C ALA A 13 4.91 10.97 -0.48
N GLU A 14 6.20 10.68 -0.59
CA GLU A 14 6.86 10.55 -1.89
C GLU A 14 8.08 9.63 -1.80
N ILE A 15 8.29 8.82 -2.83
CA ILE A 15 9.54 8.10 -3.07
C ILE A 15 10.02 8.47 -4.46
N ARG A 16 11.24 9.02 -4.55
CA ARG A 16 11.81 9.51 -5.80
C ARG A 16 13.33 9.35 -5.80
N GLU A 17 13.89 9.02 -6.96
CA GLU A 17 15.34 9.11 -7.16
C GLU A 17 15.72 10.54 -7.62
N ILE A 18 16.71 11.13 -6.96
CA ILE A 18 17.22 12.47 -7.27
C ILE A 18 18.74 12.37 -7.32
N ASP A 19 19.32 12.58 -8.50
CA ASP A 19 20.77 12.56 -8.73
C ASP A 19 21.47 11.28 -8.18
N GLY A 20 20.82 10.13 -8.31
CA GLY A 20 21.33 8.84 -7.83
C GLY A 20 21.12 8.58 -6.33
N ILE A 21 20.42 9.46 -5.63
CA ILE A 21 20.07 9.32 -4.21
C ILE A 21 18.58 9.03 -4.07
N LEU A 22 18.23 8.02 -3.29
CA LEU A 22 16.84 7.70 -2.99
C LEU A 22 16.28 8.69 -1.96
N TYR A 23 15.33 9.51 -2.36
CA TYR A 23 14.60 10.41 -1.47
C TYR A 23 13.25 9.80 -1.08
N CYS A 24 12.97 9.80 0.22
CA CYS A 24 11.71 9.34 0.79
C CYS A 24 11.12 10.38 1.76
N ASN A 25 9.83 10.66 1.61
CA ASN A 25 9.01 11.40 2.56
C ASN A 25 7.86 10.51 3.05
N ASP A 26 7.66 10.43 4.36
CA ASP A 26 6.62 9.59 4.97
C ASP A 26 5.22 10.24 4.98
N GLY A 27 5.14 11.53 4.63
CA GLY A 27 3.90 12.30 4.57
C GLY A 27 3.45 12.76 5.96
N ASP A 28 2.17 12.55 6.27
CA ASP A 28 1.59 12.99 7.53
C ASP A 28 0.45 12.08 8.00
N TRP A 29 0.10 12.16 9.29
CA TRP A 29 -0.91 11.30 9.90
C TRP A 29 -2.30 11.95 10.00
N VAL A 30 -2.43 13.21 9.62
CA VAL A 30 -3.62 14.03 9.86
C VAL A 30 -4.48 14.11 8.59
N GLU A 31 -3.85 14.45 7.47
CA GLU A 31 -4.46 14.66 6.16
C GLU A 31 -4.36 13.41 5.28
N SER A 32 -3.15 12.85 5.14
CA SER A 32 -2.90 11.72 4.24
C SER A 32 -2.95 10.35 4.93
N CYS A 33 -2.61 10.29 6.23
CA CYS A 33 -2.53 9.05 7.02
C CYS A 33 -1.65 7.99 6.34
N THR A 34 -0.46 8.42 5.93
CA THR A 34 0.54 7.60 5.25
C THR A 34 1.64 7.12 6.19
N ALA A 35 2.33 6.06 5.78
CA ALA A 35 3.55 5.59 6.42
C ALA A 35 4.53 5.05 5.38
N LEU A 36 5.83 5.22 5.63
CA LEU A 36 6.90 4.56 4.89
C LEU A 36 7.17 3.18 5.51
N VAL A 37 7.23 2.15 4.67
CA VAL A 37 7.47 0.76 5.08
C VAL A 37 8.64 0.19 4.28
N GLU A 38 9.55 -0.48 4.98
CA GLU A 38 10.58 -1.32 4.39
C GLU A 38 10.12 -2.78 4.40
N GLU A 39 10.16 -3.42 3.25
CA GLU A 39 9.86 -4.83 3.05
C GLU A 39 11.10 -5.69 3.34
N TRP A 40 10.92 -7.00 3.50
CA TRP A 40 12.01 -7.94 3.84
C TRP A 40 13.11 -8.04 2.76
N ASP A 41 12.79 -7.67 1.51
CA ASP A 41 13.74 -7.61 0.41
C ASP A 41 14.49 -6.26 0.33
N GLY A 42 14.24 -5.35 1.27
CA GLY A 42 14.82 -4.01 1.34
C GLY A 42 14.11 -2.98 0.47
N SER A 43 13.01 -3.33 -0.21
CA SER A 43 12.24 -2.36 -0.97
C SER A 43 11.43 -1.44 -0.05
N LEU A 44 11.36 -0.14 -0.40
CA LEU A 44 10.60 0.87 0.32
C LEU A 44 9.30 1.18 -0.42
N ARG A 45 8.18 1.28 0.32
CA ARG A 45 6.91 1.80 -0.22
C ARG A 45 6.18 2.71 0.77
N VAL A 46 5.33 3.57 0.22
CA VAL A 46 4.34 4.31 1.00
C VAL A 46 3.06 3.49 1.10
N VAL A 47 2.48 3.41 2.30
CA VAL A 47 1.14 2.86 2.53
C VAL A 47 0.20 3.95 3.01
N GLN A 48 -1.08 3.85 2.65
CA GLN A 48 -2.13 4.74 3.14
C GLN A 48 -3.13 3.95 3.99
N TRP A 49 -3.22 4.25 5.29
CA TRP A 49 -3.96 3.44 6.26
C TRP A 49 -5.46 3.36 5.94
N VAL A 50 -6.06 4.48 5.53
CA VAL A 50 -7.50 4.57 5.26
C VAL A 50 -7.91 3.64 4.11
N GLU A 51 -7.09 3.57 3.07
CA GLU A 51 -7.32 2.71 1.90
C GLU A 51 -7.11 1.23 2.25
N MET A 52 -6.06 0.91 3.02
CA MET A 52 -5.81 -0.44 3.50
C MET A 52 -6.96 -0.97 4.38
N ALA A 53 -7.45 -0.15 5.30
CA ALA A 53 -8.57 -0.51 6.16
C ALA A 53 -9.86 -0.77 5.35
N ALA A 54 -10.14 0.07 4.34
CA ALA A 54 -11.28 -0.12 3.45
C ALA A 54 -11.17 -1.43 2.64
N THR A 55 -9.98 -1.71 2.11
CA THR A 55 -9.69 -2.92 1.32
C THR A 55 -9.82 -4.18 2.18
N ALA A 56 -9.20 -4.20 3.37
CA ALA A 56 -9.29 -5.31 4.31
C ALA A 56 -10.74 -5.58 4.70
N LYS A 57 -11.52 -4.53 4.95
CA LYS A 57 -12.96 -4.63 5.22
C LYS A 57 -13.69 -5.28 4.05
N SER A 58 -13.43 -4.84 2.82
CA SER A 58 -14.05 -5.42 1.62
C SER A 58 -13.73 -6.92 1.46
N LEU A 59 -12.48 -7.33 1.71
CA LEU A 59 -12.07 -8.73 1.60
C LEU A 59 -12.72 -9.61 2.68
N LEU A 60 -12.85 -9.10 3.90
CA LEU A 60 -13.51 -9.81 5.01
C LEU A 60 -15.02 -10.05 4.76
N PHE A 61 -15.66 -9.19 3.97
CA PHE A 61 -17.09 -9.28 3.67
C PHE A 61 -17.39 -9.75 2.24
N ALA A 62 -16.36 -10.08 1.45
CA ALA A 62 -16.54 -10.69 0.15
C ALA A 62 -16.95 -12.16 0.35
N SER A 63 -18.25 -12.45 0.22
CA SER A 63 -18.72 -13.84 0.19
C SER A 63 -17.99 -14.59 -0.94
N PRO A 64 -17.44 -15.79 -0.70
CA PRO A 64 -16.96 -16.63 -1.78
C PRO A 64 -18.15 -16.91 -2.69
N VAL A 65 -18.07 -16.47 -3.95
CA VAL A 65 -19.05 -16.89 -4.96
C VAL A 65 -18.95 -18.41 -5.03
N PRO A 66 -20.02 -19.16 -4.70
CA PRO A 66 -19.98 -20.60 -4.89
C PRO A 66 -19.75 -20.83 -6.37
N ALA A 67 -18.72 -21.60 -6.72
CA ALA A 67 -18.50 -22.05 -8.09
C ALA A 67 -19.83 -22.65 -8.57
N ALA A 68 -20.44 -22.01 -9.56
CA ALA A 68 -21.80 -22.29 -10.01
C ALA A 68 -21.97 -23.81 -10.20
N ALA A 69 -22.89 -24.40 -9.45
CA ALA A 69 -23.35 -25.76 -9.68
C ALA A 69 -23.82 -25.83 -11.14
N GLN A 70 -23.08 -26.57 -11.97
CA GLN A 70 -23.49 -26.83 -13.34
C GLN A 70 -24.87 -27.52 -13.29
N PRO A 71 -25.87 -27.04 -14.03
CA PRO A 71 -27.14 -27.75 -14.10
C PRO A 71 -26.88 -29.07 -14.82
N HIS A 72 -26.93 -30.18 -14.07
CA HIS A 72 -26.99 -31.50 -14.66
C HIS A 72 -28.33 -31.60 -15.41
N HIS A 73 -28.31 -31.32 -16.70
CA HIS A 73 -29.39 -31.70 -17.61
C HIS A 73 -29.36 -33.23 -17.71
N GLN A 74 -30.16 -33.87 -16.86
CA GLN A 74 -30.45 -35.28 -16.96
C GLN A 74 -31.49 -35.46 -18.07
N GLN A 75 -31.07 -36.12 -19.15
CA GLN A 75 -31.93 -36.64 -20.20
C GLN A 75 -32.19 -38.11 -19.91
#